data_AF-A0A2L0H4H9-F1
#
_entry.id   AF-A0A2L0H4H9-F1
#
_cell.length_a   1.000
_cell.length_b   1.000
_cell.length_c   1.000
_cell.angle_alpha   90.00
_cell.angle_beta   90.00
_cell.angle_gamma   90.00
#
_symmetry.space_group_name_H-M   'P 1'
#
loop_
_entity.id
_entity.type
_entity.pdbx_description
1 polymer ?
#
loop_
_entity_poly.entity_id
_entity_poly.type
_entity_poly.pdbx_seq_one_letter_code
_entity_poly.pdbx_strand_id
1 'polypeptide(L)' 'MTLTSSNMRTIIAELCCIDRHEIEVAGPLSEKRWRDFQQDPHGTFMKLNDEQQDAVTAIVNRRLA' A
#
# COMPACT_ATOMS: atom_id res chain seq x y z
N MET A 1 -8.30 -5.30 18.50
CA MET A 1 -9.47 -5.12 17.62
C MET A 1 -9.58 -6.35 16.73
N THR A 2 -10.72 -7.04 16.72
CA THR A 2 -10.90 -8.21 15.85
C THR A 2 -11.10 -7.73 14.43
N LEU A 3 -10.27 -8.21 13.50
CA LEU A 3 -10.39 -7.88 12.09
C LEU A 3 -11.69 -8.47 11.52
N THR A 4 -12.56 -7.62 10.99
CA THR A 4 -13.81 -8.07 10.34
C THR A 4 -13.62 -8.20 8.83
N SER A 5 -14.50 -8.96 8.16
CA SER A 5 -14.54 -9.02 6.70
C SER A 5 -14.77 -7.64 6.06
N SER A 6 -15.43 -6.72 6.78
CA SER A 6 -15.56 -5.33 6.34
C SER A 6 -14.22 -4.61 6.41
N ASN A 7 -13.48 -4.73 7.51
CA ASN A 7 -12.15 -4.13 7.63
C ASN A 7 -11.17 -4.66 6.58
N MET A 8 -11.19 -5.97 6.29
CA MET A 8 -10.36 -6.56 5.24
C MET A 8 -10.68 -6.00 3.85
N ARG A 9 -11.96 -5.85 3.50
CA ARG A 9 -12.34 -5.26 2.20
C ARG A 9 -11.89 -3.82 2.09
N THR A 10 -12.01 -3.04 3.16
CA THR A 10 -11.54 -1.65 3.16
C THR A 10 -10.01 -1.58 3.02
N ILE A 11 -9.26 -2.42 3.74
CA ILE A 11 -7.78 -2.48 3.61
C ILE A 11 -7.37 -2.79 2.16
N ILE A 12 -7.98 -3.79 1.53
CA ILE A 12 -7.68 -4.17 0.15
C ILE A 12 -8.05 -3.05 -0.82
N ALA A 13 -9.22 -2.42 -0.63
CA ALA A 13 -9.65 -1.29 -1.45
C ALA A 13 -8.67 -0.12 -1.36
N GLU A 14 -8.23 0.23 -0.14
CA GLU A 14 -7.27 1.30 0.05
C GLU A 14 -5.91 0.99 -0.57
N LEU A 15 -5.42 -0.25 -0.45
CA LEU A 15 -4.18 -0.69 -1.07
C LEU A 15 -4.19 -0.50 -2.61
N CYS A 16 -5.32 -0.79 -3.25
CA CYS A 16 -5.52 -0.61 -4.69
C CYS A 16 -5.66 0.86 -5.11
N CYS A 17 -5.94 1.77 -4.18
CA CYS A 17 -6.11 3.20 -4.39
C CYS A 17 -4.92 4.02 -3.88
N ILE A 18 -3.76 3.41 -3.67
CA ILE A 18 -2.53 4.13 -3.34
C ILE A 18 -1.95 4.72 -4.61
N ASP A 19 -1.69 6.02 -4.59
CA ASP A 19 -1.03 6.72 -5.68
C ASP A 19 0.49 6.68 -5.53
N ARG A 20 1.18 6.75 -6.67
CA ARG A 20 2.65 6.70 -6.72
C ARG A 20 3.32 7.72 -5.80
N HIS A 21 2.83 8.96 -5.84
CA HIS A 21 3.40 10.06 -5.07
C HIS A 21 3.33 9.82 -3.56
N GLU A 22 2.37 9.01 -3.08
CA GLU A 22 2.24 8.69 -1.65
C GLU A 22 3.31 7.71 -1.17
N ILE A 23 3.73 6.78 -2.04
CA ILE A 23 4.81 5.82 -1.75
C ILE A 23 6.18 6.49 -1.91
N GLU A 24 6.31 7.37 -2.90
CA GLU A 24 7.59 8.04 -3.20
C GLU A 24 8.08 8.98 -2.10
N VAL A 25 7.22 9.36 -1.14
CA VAL A 25 7.63 10.08 0.09
C VAL A 25 8.65 9.26 0.90
N ALA A 26 8.56 7.94 0.86
CA ALA A 26 9.50 7.03 1.54
C ALA A 26 10.76 6.71 0.71
N GLY A 27 10.80 7.16 -0.55
CA GLY A 27 11.92 6.95 -1.45
C GLY A 27 11.49 6.68 -2.88
N PRO A 28 12.35 6.97 -3.87
CA PRO A 28 12.00 6.89 -5.28
C PRO A 28 11.61 5.48 -5.71
N LEU A 29 10.51 5.37 -6.46
CA LEU A 29 10.03 4.13 -7.05
C LEU A 29 10.36 4.10 -8.54
N SER A 30 10.93 3.01 -9.04
CA SER A 30 11.15 2.87 -10.48
C SER A 30 9.83 2.64 -11.23
N GLU A 31 9.75 3.06 -12.49
CA GLU A 31 8.58 2.82 -13.37
C GLU A 31 8.16 1.35 -13.44
N LYS A 32 9.15 0.44 -13.38
CA LYS A 32 8.89 -1.00 -13.37
C LYS A 32 8.17 -1.40 -12.08
N ARG A 33 8.70 -1.00 -10.92
CA ARG A 33 8.09 -1.29 -9.62
C ARG A 33 6.71 -0.65 -9.47
N TRP A 34 6.52 0.55 -10.01
CA TRP A 34 5.21 1.20 -10.03
C TRP A 34 4.19 0.40 -10.85
N ARG A 35 4.55 -0.02 -12.07
CA ARG A 35 3.68 -0.88 -12.89
C ARG A 35 3.39 -2.23 -12.24
N ASP A 36 4.39 -2.85 -11.61
CA ASP A 36 4.21 -4.09 -10.86
C ASP A 36 3.23 -3.87 -9.69
N PHE A 37 3.33 -2.74 -8.98
CA PHE A 37 2.39 -2.36 -7.91
C PHE A 37 0.97 -2.20 -8.43
N GLN A 38 0.76 -1.56 -9.57
CA GLN A 38 -0.58 -1.40 -10.16
C GLN A 38 -1.22 -2.72 -10.59
N GLN A 39 -0.41 -3.71 -11.01
CA GLN A 39 -0.90 -5.03 -11.43
C GLN A 39 -1.16 -5.97 -10.25
N ASP A 40 -0.31 -5.91 -9.23
CA ASP A 40 -0.38 -6.73 -8.03
C ASP A 40 0.07 -5.91 -6.80
N PRO A 41 -0.83 -5.09 -6.23
CA PRO A 41 -0.50 -4.24 -5.09
C PRO A 41 -0.05 -5.06 -3.88
N HIS A 42 -0.68 -6.23 -3.67
CA HIS A 42 -0.32 -7.15 -2.58
C HIS A 42 1.06 -7.76 -2.79
N GLY A 43 1.30 -8.40 -3.94
CA GLY A 43 2.58 -9.05 -4.23
C GLY A 43 3.73 -8.06 -4.33
N THR A 44 3.45 -6.80 -4.67
CA THR A 44 4.46 -5.73 -4.65
C THR A 44 4.69 -5.21 -3.24
N PHE A 45 3.66 -5.02 -2.43
CA PHE A 45 3.78 -4.66 -1.01
C PHE A 45 4.72 -5.63 -0.27
N MET A 46 4.55 -6.94 -0.48
CA MET A 46 5.42 -7.98 0.12
C MET A 46 6.89 -7.93 -0.34
N LYS A 47 7.21 -7.16 -1.39
CA LYS A 47 8.57 -6.99 -1.95
C LYS A 47 9.18 -5.62 -1.64
N LEU A 48 8.42 -4.71 -1.02
CA LEU A 48 8.91 -3.42 -0.54
C LEU A 48 9.84 -3.64 0.66
N ASN A 49 10.77 -2.70 0.89
CA ASN A 49 11.55 -2.69 2.13
C ASN A 49 10.69 -2.21 3.31
N ASP A 50 11.21 -2.37 4.54
CA ASP A 50 10.46 -2.07 5.77
C ASP A 50 9.94 -0.62 5.79
N GLU A 51 10.77 0.36 5.42
CA GLU A 51 10.38 1.79 5.38
C GLU A 51 9.23 2.05 4.41
N GLN A 52 9.23 1.40 3.25
CA GLN A 52 8.16 1.54 2.24
C GLN A 52 6.88 0.81 2.66
N GLN A 53 7.00 -0.35 3.34
CA GLN A 53 5.84 -1.04 3.90
C GLN A 53 5.18 -0.22 5.02
N ASP A 54 5.99 0.42 5.88
CA ASP A 54 5.50 1.31 6.92
C ASP A 54 4.77 2.53 6.33
N ALA A 55 5.28 3.11 5.24
CA ALA A 55 4.62 4.22 4.56
C ALA A 55 3.24 3.82 3.99
N VAL A 56 3.16 2.68 3.28
CA VAL A 56 1.89 2.13 2.79
C VAL A 56 0.92 1.85 3.94
N THR A 57 1.42 1.25 5.03
CA THR A 57 0.62 0.93 6.22
C THR A 57 0.09 2.20 6.89
N ALA A 58 0.91 3.26 6.98
CA ALA A 58 0.49 4.55 7.53
C ALA A 58 -0.59 5.25 6.68
N ILE A 59 -0.51 5.13 5.35
CA ILE A 59 -1.55 5.64 4.43
C ILE A 59 -2.87 4.91 4.68
N VAL A 60 -2.85 3.58 4.68
CA VAL A 60 -4.04 2.76 4.90
C VAL A 60 -4.66 3.07 6.28
N ASN A 61 -3.84 3.12 7.34
CA ASN A 61 -4.33 3.44 8.69
C ASN A 61 -4.98 4.82 8.77
N ARG A 62 -4.45 5.84 8.07
CA ARG A 62 -5.02 7.19 8.03
C ARG A 62 -6.40 7.22 7.37
N ARG A 63 -6.63 6.36 6.37
CA ARG A 63 -7.90 6.30 5.63
C ARG A 63 -8.95 5.43 6.32
N LEU A 64 -8.52 4.55 7.23
CA LEU A 64 -9.39 3.69 8.05
C LEU A 64 -9.84 4.33 9.38
N ALA A 65 -9.14 5.36 9.85
CA ALA A 65 -9.45 6.12 11.07
C ALA A 65 -10.62 7.08 10.85
#